data_AF-A0A6D2JXM9-F1
#
_entry.id   AF-A0A6D2JXM9-F1
#
_cell.length_a   1.000
_cell.length_b   1.000
_cell.length_c   1.000
_cell.angle_alpha   90.00
_cell.angle_beta   90.00
_cell.angle_gamma   90.00
#
_symmetry.space_group_name_H-M   'P 1'
#
loop_
_entity.id
_entity.type
_entity.pdbx_description
1 polymer ?
#
loop_
_entity_poly.entity_id
_entity_poly.type
_entity_poly.pdbx_seq_one_letter_code
_entity_poly.pdbx_strand_id
1 'polypeptide(L)'
;MEELKEILKNNKTEDLTWFCSLSESELDLLISLKKQAVQRAKISGLEGLAEKFDLKMLRALGLVLMGYARKRVQDDTSLAASAVHQLTLLDECKLLKTNADDDTVDIEEILTEIFIKKSRRKSRKRQKN
;
A
#
# COMPACT_ATOMS: atom_id res chain seq x y z
N MET A 1 0.50 12.27 18.48
CA MET A 1 1.17 10.97 18.66
C MET A 1 0.13 9.93 18.97
N GLU A 2 -0.75 10.21 19.93
CA GLU A 2 -1.97 9.44 20.19
C GLU A 2 -2.77 9.13 18.93
N GLU A 3 -3.11 10.13 18.11
CA GLU A 3 -3.88 9.92 16.87
C GLU A 3 -3.21 8.94 15.90
N LEU A 4 -1.88 9.01 15.71
CA LEU A 4 -1.15 8.10 14.83
C LEU A 4 -1.10 6.68 15.42
N LYS A 5 -0.91 6.58 16.74
CA LYS A 5 -0.91 5.32 17.47
C LYS A 5 -2.27 4.64 17.40
N GLU A 6 -3.35 5.40 17.54
CA GLU A 6 -4.73 4.93 17.37
C GLU A 6 -5.00 4.48 15.93
N ILE A 7 -4.57 5.26 14.92
CA ILE A 7 -4.68 4.84 13.52
C ILE A 7 -3.94 3.52 13.26
N LEU A 8 -2.72 3.35 13.79
CA LEU A 8 -1.97 2.10 13.63
C LEU A 8 -2.65 0.93 14.34
N LYS A 9 -3.11 1.12 15.58
CA LYS A 9 -3.83 0.10 16.35
C LYS A 9 -5.16 -0.33 15.72
N ASN A 10 -5.79 0.55 14.94
CA ASN A 10 -7.02 0.23 14.20
C ASN A 10 -6.78 -0.74 13.03
N ASN A 11 -5.53 -1.04 12.68
CA ASN A 11 -5.17 -1.99 11.63
C ASN A 11 -4.61 -3.27 12.24
N LYS A 12 -4.82 -4.40 11.57
CA LYS A 12 -4.17 -5.67 11.96
C LYS A 12 -2.66 -5.56 11.75
N THR A 13 -1.87 -6.16 12.63
CA THR A 13 -0.41 -6.21 12.51
C THR A 13 0.04 -6.80 11.18
N GLU A 14 -0.68 -7.80 10.67
CA GLU A 14 -0.43 -8.40 9.34
C GLU A 14 -0.61 -7.39 8.19
N ASP A 15 -1.62 -6.52 8.28
CA ASP A 15 -1.88 -5.50 7.26
C ASP A 15 -0.80 -4.40 7.32
N LEU A 16 -0.33 -4.06 8.51
CA LEU A 16 0.79 -3.13 8.69
C LEU A 16 2.11 -3.72 8.19
N THR A 17 2.37 -5.00 8.48
CA THR A 17 3.55 -5.73 8.00
C THR A 17 3.57 -5.78 6.48
N TRP A 18 2.43 -6.16 5.88
CA TRP A 18 2.25 -6.11 4.43
C TRP A 18 2.51 -4.71 3.89
N PHE A 19 1.90 -3.68 4.48
CA PHE A 19 2.05 -2.29 4.05
C PHE A 19 3.52 -1.81 4.09
N CYS A 20 4.25 -2.14 5.16
CA CYS A 20 5.67 -1.82 5.32
C CYS A 20 6.57 -2.58 4.33
N SER A 21 6.11 -3.73 3.82
CA SER A 21 6.86 -4.49 2.83
C SER A 21 6.78 -3.88 1.42
N LEU A 22 5.77 -3.04 1.12
CA LEU A 22 5.52 -2.53 -0.22
C LEU A 22 6.65 -1.63 -0.74
N SER A 23 6.92 -1.74 -2.04
CA SER A 23 7.78 -0.80 -2.76
C SER A 23 7.09 0.56 -2.98
N GLU A 24 7.87 1.58 -3.32
CA GLU A 24 7.35 2.94 -3.57
C GLU A 24 6.29 2.97 -4.69
N SER A 25 6.51 2.23 -5.78
CA SER A 25 5.56 2.16 -6.90
C SER A 25 4.25 1.46 -6.52
N GLU A 26 4.30 0.44 -5.68
CA GLU A 26 3.10 -0.24 -5.16
C GLU A 26 2.31 0.68 -4.22
N LEU A 27 3.00 1.43 -3.36
CA LEU A 27 2.39 2.44 -2.51
C LEU A 27 1.74 3.56 -3.35
N ASP A 28 2.43 4.05 -4.38
CA ASP A 28 1.91 5.08 -5.28
C ASP A 28 0.65 4.61 -6.02
N LEU A 29 0.59 3.35 -6.43
CA LEU A 29 -0.61 2.76 -7.02
C LEU A 29 -1.78 2.74 -6.02
N LEU A 30 -1.56 2.28 -4.78
CA LEU A 30 -2.60 2.26 -3.75
C LEU A 30 -3.08 3.67 -3.37
N ILE A 31 -2.16 4.64 -3.30
CA ILE A 31 -2.49 6.04 -3.06
C ILE A 31 -3.34 6.60 -4.20
N SER A 32 -2.97 6.28 -5.45
CA SER A 32 -3.72 6.67 -6.64
C SER A 32 -5.13 6.09 -6.64
N LEU A 33 -5.28 4.80 -6.31
CA LEU A 33 -6.57 4.14 -6.15
C LEU A 33 -7.42 4.81 -5.06
N LYS A 34 -6.84 5.07 -3.88
CA LYS A 34 -7.55 5.76 -2.79
C LYS A 34 -8.04 7.14 -3.22
N LYS A 35 -7.17 7.93 -3.87
CA LYS A 35 -7.51 9.28 -4.35
C LYS A 35 -8.68 9.25 -5.33
N GLN A 36 -8.64 8.34 -6.31
CA GLN A 36 -9.72 8.20 -7.29
C GLN A 36 -11.03 7.76 -6.64
N ALA A 37 -10.98 6.80 -5.73
CA ALA A 37 -12.15 6.34 -4.98
C ALA A 37 -12.79 7.46 -4.15
N VAL A 38 -11.98 8.21 -3.39
CA VAL A 38 -12.43 9.36 -2.60
C VAL A 38 -13.04 10.44 -3.50
N GLN A 39 -12.40 10.75 -4.63
CA GLN A 39 -12.92 11.73 -5.58
C GLN A 39 -14.27 11.30 -6.14
N ARG A 40 -14.42 10.02 -6.53
CA ARG A 40 -15.67 9.46 -7.04
C ARG A 40 -16.77 9.47 -5.98
N ALA A 41 -16.46 9.11 -4.75
CA ALA A 41 -17.39 9.14 -3.62
C ALA A 41 -17.93 10.57 -3.40
N LYS A 42 -17.06 11.58 -3.42
CA LYS A 42 -17.44 13.00 -3.33
C LYS A 42 -18.35 13.44 -4.47
N ILE A 43 -17.97 13.15 -5.72
CA ILE A 43 -18.77 13.52 -6.90
C ILE A 43 -20.16 12.88 -6.84
N SER A 44 -20.27 11.68 -6.29
CA SER A 44 -21.52 10.93 -6.19
C SER A 44 -22.36 11.31 -4.96
N GLY A 45 -21.92 12.26 -4.13
CA GLY A 45 -22.57 12.61 -2.87
C GLY A 45 -22.51 11.52 -1.80
N LEU A 46 -21.62 10.53 -1.96
CA LEU A 46 -21.47 9.36 -1.08
C LEU A 46 -20.19 9.47 -0.24
N GLU A 47 -20.00 10.58 0.46
CA GLU A 47 -18.75 10.86 1.18
C GLU A 47 -18.40 9.79 2.23
N GLY A 48 -19.39 9.20 2.91
CA GLY A 48 -19.17 8.09 3.85
C GLY A 48 -18.62 6.81 3.19
N LEU A 49 -18.69 6.68 1.86
CA LEU A 49 -18.03 5.59 1.14
C LEU A 49 -16.51 5.82 1.06
N ALA A 50 -16.04 7.07 1.05
CA ALA A 50 -14.62 7.40 1.01
C ALA A 50 -13.87 6.87 2.25
N GLU A 51 -14.53 6.89 3.41
CA GLU A 51 -14.00 6.38 4.67
C GLU A 51 -13.79 4.86 4.66
N LYS A 52 -14.54 4.13 3.83
CA LYS A 52 -14.43 2.68 3.68
C LYS A 52 -13.21 2.24 2.86
N PHE A 53 -12.49 3.15 2.21
CA PHE A 53 -11.21 2.87 1.55
C PHE A 53 -10.07 2.92 2.56
N ASP A 54 -10.20 2.07 3.60
CA ASP A 54 -9.19 1.80 4.60
C ASP A 54 -8.07 0.90 4.03
N LEU A 55 -7.05 0.62 4.86
CA LEU A 55 -5.90 -0.19 4.43
C LEU A 55 -6.33 -1.58 3.97
N LYS A 56 -7.30 -2.19 4.65
CA LYS A 56 -7.82 -3.51 4.33
C LYS A 56 -8.52 -3.53 2.97
N MET A 57 -9.35 -2.54 2.68
CA MET A 57 -10.02 -2.39 1.39
C MET A 57 -9.00 -2.14 0.28
N LEU A 58 -7.99 -1.29 0.52
CA LEU A 58 -6.92 -1.04 -0.45
C LEU A 58 -6.10 -2.30 -0.76
N ARG A 59 -5.78 -3.10 0.27
CA ARG A 59 -5.13 -4.40 0.10
C ARG A 59 -5.94 -5.33 -0.79
N ALA A 60 -7.25 -5.45 -0.52
CA ALA A 60 -8.15 -6.28 -1.31
C ALA A 60 -8.24 -5.80 -2.77
N LEU A 61 -8.34 -4.48 -2.99
CA LEU A 61 -8.36 -3.90 -4.34
C LEU A 61 -7.05 -4.13 -5.10
N GLY A 62 -5.91 -3.96 -4.44
CA GLY A 62 -4.59 -4.25 -5.01
C GLY A 62 -4.47 -5.71 -5.46
N LEU A 63 -4.92 -6.65 -4.61
CA LEU A 63 -4.92 -8.08 -4.91
C LEU A 63 -5.81 -8.41 -6.12
N VAL A 64 -7.03 -7.87 -6.16
CA VAL A 64 -7.96 -8.09 -7.28
C VAL A 64 -7.41 -7.51 -8.58
N LEU A 65 -6.90 -6.27 -8.54
CA LEU A 65 -6.40 -5.57 -9.71
C LEU A 65 -5.16 -6.26 -10.29
N MET A 66 -4.18 -6.58 -9.44
CA MET A 66 -2.97 -7.25 -9.90
C MET A 66 -3.22 -8.71 -10.26
N GLY A 67 -4.17 -9.38 -9.60
CA GLY A 67 -4.61 -10.72 -9.97
C GLY A 67 -5.23 -10.75 -11.36
N TYR A 68 -6.07 -9.75 -11.66
CA TYR A 68 -6.62 -9.57 -13.00
C TYR A 68 -5.51 -9.26 -14.03
N ALA A 69 -4.60 -8.33 -13.73
CA ALA A 69 -3.48 -7.99 -14.62
C ALA A 69 -2.62 -9.21 -14.95
N ARG A 70 -2.29 -10.03 -13.94
CA ARG A 70 -1.55 -11.28 -14.10
C ARG A 70 -2.28 -12.26 -15.00
N LYS A 71 -3.57 -12.47 -14.77
CA LYS A 71 -4.38 -13.37 -15.61
C LYS A 71 -4.42 -12.89 -17.07
N ARG A 72 -4.56 -11.59 -17.32
CA ARG A 72 -4.52 -11.05 -18.69
C ARG A 72 -3.19 -11.34 -19.38
N VAL A 73 -2.07 -11.13 -18.70
CA VAL A 73 -0.74 -11.43 -19.27
C VAL A 73 -0.61 -12.92 -19.61
N GLN A 74 -1.16 -13.81 -18.78
CA GLN A 74 -1.19 -15.25 -19.05
C GLN A 74 -2.06 -15.60 -20.27
N ASP A 75 -3.27 -15.04 -20.33
CA ASP A 75 -4.26 -15.32 -21.38
C ASP A 75 -3.83 -14.75 -22.75
N ASP A 76 -3.24 -13.55 -22.77
CA ASP A 76 -2.88 -12.83 -24.00
C ASP A 76 -1.59 -13.36 -24.66
N THR A 77 -0.75 -14.13 -23.93
CA THR A 77 0.66 -14.25 -24.30
C THR A 77 1.24 -15.66 -24.22
N SER A 78 0.44 -16.69 -24.51
CA SER A 78 0.83 -18.11 -24.36
C SER A 78 2.12 -18.57 -25.07
N LEU A 79 2.84 -17.73 -25.84
CA LEU A 79 4.08 -18.10 -26.58
C LEU A 79 5.19 -17.03 -26.69
N ALA A 80 5.11 -15.85 -26.06
CA ALA A 80 6.16 -14.80 -26.22
C ALA A 80 7.08 -14.66 -25.00
N ALA A 81 8.40 -14.55 -25.24
CA ALA A 81 9.42 -14.35 -24.18
C ALA A 81 9.17 -13.09 -23.34
N SER A 82 8.50 -12.07 -23.89
CA SER A 82 8.08 -10.87 -23.17
C SER A 82 7.09 -11.15 -22.04
N ALA A 83 6.21 -12.15 -22.19
CA ALA A 83 5.29 -12.51 -21.11
C ALA A 83 5.96 -13.20 -19.95
N VAL A 84 6.98 -14.02 -20.20
CA VAL A 84 7.75 -14.65 -19.13
C VAL A 84 8.35 -13.57 -18.23
N HIS A 85 8.90 -12.50 -18.82
CA HIS A 85 9.45 -11.37 -18.07
C HIS A 85 8.37 -10.58 -17.31
N GLN A 86 7.23 -10.30 -17.94
CA GLN A 86 6.12 -9.60 -17.27
C GLN A 86 5.52 -10.40 -16.11
N LEU A 87 5.41 -11.73 -16.26
CA LEU A 87 4.94 -12.61 -15.20
C LEU A 87 5.92 -12.67 -14.03
N THR A 88 7.23 -12.69 -14.28
CA THR A 88 8.23 -12.63 -13.20
C THR A 88 8.14 -11.32 -12.42
N LEU A 89 7.99 -10.18 -13.11
CA LEU A 89 7.78 -8.88 -12.44
C LEU A 89 6.50 -8.86 -11.61
N LEU A 90 5.43 -9.52 -12.07
CA LEU A 90 4.19 -9.62 -11.32
C LEU A 90 4.31 -10.58 -10.13
N ASP A 91 5.09 -11.65 -10.24
CA ASP A 91 5.34 -12.57 -9.13
C ASP A 91 6.12 -11.91 -7.98
N GLU A 92 6.95 -10.90 -8.29
CA GLU A 92 7.64 -10.05 -7.30
C GLU A 92 6.71 -9.00 -6.66
N CYS A 93 5.52 -8.76 -7.22
CA CYS A 93 4.59 -7.76 -6.71
C CYS A 93 3.92 -8.23 -5.42
N LYS A 94 4.16 -7.49 -4.33
CA LYS A 94 3.66 -7.74 -2.99
C LYS A 94 2.16 -7.44 -2.85
N LEU A 95 1.56 -6.76 -3.82
CA LEU A 95 0.10 -6.62 -3.91
C LEU A 95 -0.59 -7.96 -4.24
N LEU A 96 0.13 -8.91 -4.84
CA LEU A 96 -0.36 -10.27 -5.11
C LEU A 96 -0.14 -11.25 -3.96
N LYS A 97 0.62 -10.86 -2.93
CA LYS A 97 0.87 -11.71 -1.76
C LYS A 97 -0.39 -11.82 -0.89
N THR A 98 -0.87 -13.05 -0.71
CA THR A 98 -2.01 -13.36 0.17
C THR A 98 -1.60 -13.53 1.63
N ASN A 99 -0.33 -13.83 1.89
CA ASN A 99 0.21 -14.10 3.22
C ASN A 99 1.24 -13.02 3.55
N ALA A 100 1.16 -12.44 4.76
CA ALA A 100 2.28 -11.66 5.27
C ALA A 100 3.38 -12.67 5.68
N ASP A 101 4.63 -12.40 5.30
CA ASP A 101 5.77 -13.16 5.83
C ASP A 101 5.80 -13.01 7.37
N ASP A 102 6.35 -14.01 8.08
CA ASP A 102 6.26 -14.17 9.56
C ASP A 102 6.92 -13.04 10.37
N ASP A 103 7.56 -12.09 9.69
CA ASP A 103 8.19 -10.90 10.28
C ASP A 103 7.13 -9.88 10.69
N THR A 104 6.46 -10.13 11.81
CA THR A 104 5.47 -9.21 12.36
C THR A 104 6.12 -7.88 12.73
N VAL A 105 5.68 -6.79 12.10
CA VAL A 105 6.17 -5.45 12.41
C VAL A 105 5.64 -4.95 13.76
N ASP A 106 6.53 -4.41 14.60
CA ASP A 106 6.15 -3.76 15.85
C ASP A 106 5.66 -2.32 15.60
N ILE A 107 4.49 -2.00 16.15
CA ILE A 107 3.89 -0.67 16.07
C ILE A 107 4.80 0.38 16.73
N GLU A 108 5.46 0.05 17.84
CA GLU A 108 6.35 1.00 18.52
C GLU A 108 7.62 1.28 17.70
N GLU A 109 8.10 0.29 16.96
CA GLU A 109 9.20 0.46 16.00
C GLU A 109 8.80 1.42 14.87
N ILE A 110 7.62 1.23 14.25
CA ILE A 110 7.09 2.15 13.23
C ILE A 110 7.03 3.58 13.77
N LEU A 111 6.48 3.77 14.98
CA LEU A 111 6.32 5.09 15.60
C LEU A 111 7.67 5.76 15.84
N THR A 112 8.66 4.98 16.32
CA THR A 112 10.02 5.44 16.57
C THR A 112 10.69 5.91 15.29
N GLU A 113 10.58 5.13 14.21
CA GLU A 113 11.22 5.46 12.93
C GLU A 113 10.60 6.72 12.28
N ILE A 114 9.27 6.86 12.36
CA ILE A 114 8.56 8.07 11.93
C ILE A 114 9.04 9.29 12.75
N PHE A 115 9.22 9.13 14.06
CA PHE A 115 9.70 10.20 14.94
C PHE A 115 11.11 10.66 14.56
N ILE A 116 12.05 9.71 14.41
CA ILE A 116 13.43 10.00 14.00
C ILE A 116 13.45 10.76 12.68
N LYS A 117 12.66 10.31 11.69
CA LYS A 117 12.59 10.96 10.36
C LYS A 117 12.01 12.38 10.45
N LYS A 118 11.00 12.61 11.31
CA LYS A 118 10.46 13.96 11.58
C LYS A 118 11.48 14.87 12.26
N SER A 119 12.21 14.37 13.26
CA SER A 119 13.26 15.12 13.97
C SER A 119 14.38 15.55 13.03
N ARG A 120 14.90 14.63 12.20
CA ARG A 120 15.92 14.91 11.17
C ARG A 120 15.48 15.94 10.12
N ARG A 121 14.18 15.99 9.79
CA ARG A 121 13.63 17.02 8.89
C ARG A 121 13.56 18.40 9.56
N LYS A 122 13.28 18.45 10.87
CA LYS A 122 13.25 19.71 11.63
C LYS A 122 14.65 20.30 11.82
N SER A 123 15.65 19.48 12.13
CA SER A 123 17.03 19.96 12.29
C SER A 123 17.60 20.53 10.99
N ARG A 124 17.36 19.86 9.84
CA ARG A 124 17.79 20.36 8.52
C ARG A 124 17.14 21.67 8.09
N LYS A 125 15.91 21.95 8.52
CA LYS A 125 15.24 23.24 8.26
C LYS A 125 15.84 24.39 9.09
N ARG A 126 16.27 24.10 10.33
CA ARG A 126 16.90 25.09 11.22
C ARG A 126 18.32 25.47 10.79
N GLN A 127 19.04 24.58 10.10
CA GLN A 127 20.37 24.88 9.55
C GLN A 127 20.34 25.66 8.22
N LYS A 128 19.16 25.83 7.61
CA LYS A 128 18.98 26.57 6.34
C LYS A 128 18.41 27.99 6.53
N ASN A 129 18.17 28.40 7.77
CA ASN A 129 17.68 29.71 8.15
C ASN A 129 18.75 30.50 8.88
#